data_AF-A0A6I1YGG8-F1
#
_entry.id   AF-A0A6I1YGG8-F1
#
_cell.length_a   1.000
_cell.length_b   1.000
_cell.length_c   1.000
_cell.angle_alpha   90.00
_cell.angle_beta   90.00
_cell.angle_gamma   90.00
#
_symmetry.space_group_name_H-M   'P 1'
#
loop_
_entity.id
_entity.type
_entity.pdbx_description
1 polymer ?
#
loop_
_entity_poly.entity_id
_entity_poly.type
_entity_poly.pdbx_seq_one_letter_code
_entity_poly.pdbx_strand_id
1 'polypeptide(L)' 'MSTELAWFKSSYSGSGGGNCVEVAMRPEAVHIRDSKDKRIRPLVVTPSAWAAFTVLAADSSLDG' A
#
# COMPACT_ATOMS: atom_id res chain seq x y z
N MET A 1 9.69 16.70 -15.06
CA MET A 1 9.69 15.36 -14.44
C MET A 1 8.93 15.47 -13.13
N SER A 2 7.66 15.06 -13.08
CA SER A 2 6.89 15.18 -11.84
C SER A 2 7.37 14.15 -10.82
N THR A 3 7.85 14.63 -9.69
CA THR A 3 8.22 13.82 -8.51
C THR A 3 7.00 13.43 -7.69
N GLU A 4 5.80 13.76 -8.15
CA GLU A 4 4.56 13.49 -7.45
C GLU A 4 4.21 12.00 -7.50
N LEU A 5 3.83 11.45 -6.35
CA LEU A 5 3.41 10.06 -6.19
C LEU A 5 1.92 9.95 -6.49
N ALA A 6 1.55 9.11 -7.45
CA ALA A 6 0.17 8.79 -7.75
C ALA A 6 -0.35 7.74 -6.75
N TRP A 7 -1.09 8.20 -5.74
CA TRP A 7 -1.60 7.34 -4.66
C TRP A 7 -2.92 6.67 -5.03
N PHE A 8 -2.96 5.34 -4.87
CA PHE A 8 -4.17 4.53 -4.94
C PHE A 8 -4.62 4.15 -3.52
N LYS A 9 -5.87 4.49 -3.19
CA LYS A 9 -6.47 4.19 -1.89
C LYS A 9 -7.23 2.86 -1.95
N SER A 10 -7.06 2.02 -0.93
CA SER A 10 -7.82 0.77 -0.83
C SER A 10 -9.32 1.03 -0.68
N SER A 11 -10.15 0.20 -1.33
CA SER A 11 -11.62 0.22 -1.19
C SER A 11 -12.10 -0.21 0.20
N TYR A 12 -11.26 -0.91 0.98
CA TYR A 12 -11.54 -1.31 2.36
C TYR A 12 -11.27 -0.19 3.38
N SER A 13 -10.75 0.95 2.92
CA SER A 13 -10.46 2.13 3.76
C SER A 13 -11.71 2.98 3.99
N GLY A 14 -12.58 2.51 4.90
CA GLY A 14 -13.80 3.19 5.32
C GLY A 14 -13.70 3.89 6.70
N SER A 15 -14.73 4.67 7.05
CA SER A 15 -14.84 5.37 8.34
C SER A 15 -15.14 4.44 9.53
N GLY A 16 -15.64 3.23 9.27
CA GLY A 16 -16.06 2.25 10.29
C GLY A 16 -14.95 1.36 10.87
N GLY A 17 -13.67 1.74 10.77
CA GLY A 17 -12.56 0.98 11.36
C GLY A 17 -11.88 -0.03 10.44
N GLY A 18 -12.20 -0.08 9.14
CA GLY A 18 -11.52 -0.92 8.15
C GLY A 18 -10.05 -0.53 7.92
N ASN A 19 -9.29 -1.45 7.32
CA ASN A 19 -7.86 -1.29 7.02
C ASN A 19 -7.62 -0.06 6.10
N CYS A 20 -6.72 0.83 6.52
CA CYS A 20 -6.55 2.18 5.95
C CYS A 20 -5.21 2.36 5.22
N VAL A 21 -5.09 1.82 4.00
CA VAL A 21 -3.82 1.82 3.26
C VAL A 21 -3.95 2.51 1.90
N GLU A 22 -2.96 3.35 1.60
CA GLU A 22 -2.72 3.95 0.28
C GLU A 22 -1.37 3.47 -0.25
N VAL A 23 -1.29 3.16 -1.54
CA VAL A 23 -0.06 2.72 -2.23
C VAL A 23 0.26 3.59 -3.44
N ALA A 24 1.53 3.86 -3.71
CA ALA A 24 1.98 4.50 -4.95
C ALA A 24 3.11 3.68 -5.57
N MET A 25 2.91 3.29 -6.83
CA MET A 25 3.84 2.47 -7.60
C MET A 25 4.76 3.35 -8.44
N ARG A 26 6.07 3.11 -8.36
CA ARG A 26 7.11 3.72 -9.20
C ARG A 26 7.99 2.60 -9.75
N PRO A 27 8.70 2.82 -10.87
CA PRO A 27 9.62 1.82 -11.40
C PRO A 27 10.67 1.35 -10.39
N GLU A 28 11.12 2.25 -9.51
CA GLU A 28 12.19 1.98 -8.55
C GLU A 28 11.69 1.54 -7.16
N ALA A 29 10.42 1.83 -6.83
CA ALA A 29 9.92 1.67 -5.47
C ALA A 29 8.39 1.59 -5.38
N VAL A 30 7.91 0.93 -4.33
CA VAL A 30 6.52 0.99 -3.89
C VAL A 30 6.46 1.73 -2.57
N HIS A 31 5.65 2.78 -2.53
CA HIS A 31 5.40 3.55 -1.32
C HIS A 31 4.07 3.10 -0.71
N ILE A 32 4.06 2.84 0.60
CA ILE A 32 2.88 2.43 1.36
C ILE A 32 2.71 3.39 2.52
N ARG A 33 1.50 3.92 2.72
CA ARG A 33 1.19 4.77 3.87
C ARG A 33 -0.18 4.50 4.45
N ASP A 34 -0.35 4.93 5.68
CA ASP A 34 -1.66 4.99 6.32
C ASP A 34 -2.49 6.12 5.68
N SER A 35 -3.71 5.79 5.24
CA SER A 35 -4.64 6.78 4.67
C SER A 35 -5.08 7.84 5.68
N LYS A 36 -5.09 7.52 6.97
CA LYS A 36 -5.57 8.33 8.09
C LYS A 36 -4.47 9.23 8.66
N ASP A 37 -3.20 8.86 8.56
CA ASP A 37 -2.08 9.72 8.98
C ASP A 37 -1.02 9.87 7.89
N LYS A 38 -1.27 10.81 6.98
CA LYS A 38 -0.39 11.13 5.85
C LYS A 38 0.86 11.93 6.24
N ARG A 39 1.00 12.29 7.52
CA ARG A 39 2.16 13.05 8.02
C ARG A 39 3.35 12.14 8.31
N ILE A 40 3.09 10.87 8.58
CA ILE A 40 4.12 9.86 8.79
C ILE A 40 4.78 9.54 7.44
N ARG A 41 6.10 9.33 7.45
CA ARG A 41 6.82 8.94 6.23
C ARG A 41 6.29 7.60 5.71
N PRO A 42 6.02 7.47 4.41
CA PRO A 42 5.64 6.20 3.81
C PRO A 42 6.72 5.14 4.03
N LEU A 43 6.29 3.89 4.26
CA LEU A 43 7.16 2.73 4.10
C LEU A 43 7.51 2.60 2.61
N VAL A 44 8.78 2.37 2.31
CA VAL A 44 9.27 2.23 0.93
C VAL A 44 9.92 0.87 0.79
N VAL A 45 9.47 0.10 -0.20
CA VAL A 45 9.98 -1.24 -0.51
C VAL A 45 10.29 -1.36 -1.99
N THR A 46 11.04 -2.39 -2.38
CA THR A 46 11.26 -2.70 -3.80
C THR A 46 10.00 -3.26 -4.44
N PRO A 47 9.81 -3.09 -5.77
CA PRO A 47 8.68 -3.72 -6.48
C PRO A 47 8.63 -5.24 -6.35
N SER A 48 9.78 -5.92 -6.30
CA SER A 48 9.85 -7.37 -6.14
C SER A 48 9.40 -7.84 -4.75
N ALA A 49 9.80 -7.12 -3.69
CA ALA A 49 9.36 -7.42 -2.33
C ALA A 49 7.85 -7.20 -2.17
N TRP A 50 7.32 -6.12 -2.76
CA TRP A 50 5.88 -5.87 -2.77
C TRP A 50 5.10 -6.97 -3.48
N ALA A 51 5.53 -7.39 -4.67
CA ALA A 51 4.89 -8.47 -5.42
C ALA A 51 4.84 -9.78 -4.60
N ALA A 52 5.96 -10.20 -4.03
CA ALA A 52 6.03 -11.39 -3.18
C ALA A 52 5.09 -11.29 -1.97
N PHE A 53 5.06 -10.13 -1.30
CA PHE A 53 4.15 -9.87 -0.19
C PHE A 53 2.68 -9.99 -0.60
N THR A 54 2.27 -9.41 -1.74
CA THR A 54 0.87 -9.46 -2.17
C THR A 54 0.38 -10.87 -2.52
N VAL A 55 1.25 -11.72 -3.06
CA VAL A 55 0.94 -13.13 -3.31
C VAL A 55 0.69 -13.85 -1.98
N LEU A 56 1.60 -13.69 -1.02
CA LEU A 56 1.46 -14.28 0.30
C LEU A 56 0.18 -13.80 1.01
N ALA A 57 -0.08 -12.49 0.99
CA ALA A 57 -1.23 -11.90 1.65
C ALA A 57 -2.57 -12.34 1.04
N ALA A 58 -2.62 -12.61 -0.26
CA ALA A 58 -3.80 -13.13 -0.94
C ALA A 58 -4.07 -14.61 -0.57
N ASP A 59 -3.02 -15.42 -0.45
CA ASP A 59 -3.13 -16.85 -0.11
C ASP A 59 -3.51 -17.06 1.37
N SER A 60 -2.95 -16.22 2.25
CA SER A 60 -3.26 -16.20 3.70
C SER A 60 -4.75 -15.92 4.00
N SER A 61 -5.54 -15.48 3.02
CA SER A 61 -6.98 -15.26 3.16
C SER A 61 -7.82 -16.53 3.01
N LEU A 62 -7.23 -17.67 2.63
CA LEU A 62 -7.93 -18.95 2.43
C LEU A 62 -7.95 -19.86 3.67
N ASP A 63 -7.18 -19.53 4.71
CA ASP A 63 -7.23 -20.18 6.02
C ASP A 63 -8.30 -19.51 6.90
N GLY A 64 -9.56 -19.69 6.49
CA GLY A 64 -10.75 -19.33 7.26
C GLY A 64 -11.38 -20.54 7.94
#